data_AF-A0A4Y9UBA6-F1
#
_entry.id   AF-A0A4Y9UBA6-F1
#
_cell.length_a   1.000
_cell.length_b   1.000
_cell.length_c   1.000
_cell.angle_alpha   90.00
_cell.angle_beta   90.00
_cell.angle_gamma   90.00
#
_symmetry.space_group_name_H-M   'P 1'
#
loop_
_entity.id
_entity.type
_entity.pdbx_description
1 polymer ?
#
loop_
_entity_poly.entity_id
_entity_poly.type
_entity_poly.pdbx_seq_one_letter_code
_entity_poly.pdbx_strand_id
1 'polypeptide(L)'
;MIKGWGRPFEEPIVVEGRELGTLMDAGEYIAALPKKEHEAPKWQAAMEALILVAEGGGPTMFARIGVMRALNRHYIPELNPKGKAPHWGRLKLKRDQ
;
A
#
# COMPACT_ATOMS: atom_id res chain seq x y z
N MET A 1 -2.32 -0.44 -24.20
CA MET A 1 -2.11 -0.64 -22.75
C MET A 1 -0.81 0.04 -22.36
N ILE A 2 -0.86 1.02 -21.46
CA ILE A 2 0.35 1.65 -20.93
C ILE A 2 1.08 0.59 -20.09
N LYS A 3 2.38 0.42 -20.33
CA LYS A 3 3.24 -0.55 -19.63
C LYS A 3 4.29 0.20 -18.81
N GLY A 4 4.89 -0.47 -17.84
CA GLY A 4 5.97 0.12 -17.05
C GLY A 4 5.50 1.19 -16.08
N TRP A 5 6.39 2.12 -15.79
CA TRP A 5 6.21 3.21 -14.83
C TRP A 5 5.07 4.19 -15.17
N GLY A 6 4.67 4.31 -16.44
CA GLY A 6 3.56 5.18 -16.85
C GLY A 6 2.17 4.63 -16.47
N ARG A 7 2.07 3.45 -15.87
CA ARG A 7 0.78 2.84 -15.52
C ARG A 7 0.08 3.67 -14.44
N PRO A 8 -1.21 4.04 -14.67
CA PRO A 8 -1.98 4.73 -13.65
C PRO A 8 -2.36 3.77 -12.52
N PHE A 9 -2.48 4.31 -11.31
CA PHE A 9 -3.23 3.63 -10.26
C PHE A 9 -4.71 3.58 -10.63
N GLU A 10 -5.39 2.50 -10.24
CA GLU A 10 -6.85 2.40 -10.38
C GLU A 10 -7.56 3.44 -9.50
N GLU A 11 -7.04 3.66 -8.29
CA GLU A 11 -7.41 4.75 -7.40
C GLU A 11 -6.16 5.57 -7.08
N PRO A 12 -6.08 6.84 -7.56
CA PRO A 12 -4.95 7.72 -7.29
C PRO A 12 -4.67 7.90 -5.80
N ILE A 13 -3.43 8.26 -5.45
CA ILE A 13 -3.02 8.49 -4.07
C ILE A 13 -2.93 10.00 -3.84
N VAL A 14 -3.75 10.53 -2.93
CA VAL A 14 -3.70 11.95 -2.56
C VAL A 14 -2.78 12.13 -1.36
N VAL A 15 -1.75 12.94 -1.51
CA VAL A 15 -0.77 13.28 -0.48
C VAL A 15 -0.67 14.80 -0.37
N GLU A 16 -1.08 15.36 0.77
CA GLU A 16 -1.00 16.81 1.03
C GLU A 16 -1.64 17.69 -0.06
N GLY A 17 -2.71 17.19 -0.70
CA GLY A 17 -3.39 17.87 -1.81
C GLY A 17 -2.78 17.64 -3.19
N ARG A 18 -1.63 16.95 -3.30
CA ARG A 18 -1.06 16.46 -4.55
C ARG A 18 -1.61 15.07 -4.86
N GLU A 19 -2.06 14.88 -6.10
CA GLU A 19 -2.49 13.58 -6.60
C GLU A 19 -1.32 12.86 -7.28
N LEU A 20 -1.05 11.63 -6.86
CA LEU A 20 -0.10 10.71 -7.49
C LEU A 20 -0.92 9.74 -8.36
N GLY A 21 -0.97 10.03 -9.67
CA GLY A 21 -1.82 9.32 -10.61
C GLY A 21 -1.19 8.03 -11.15
N THR A 22 0.14 7.98 -11.22
CA THR A 22 0.89 6.89 -11.84
C THR A 22 1.98 6.30 -10.93
N LEU A 23 2.50 5.12 -11.31
CA LEU A 23 3.66 4.53 -10.63
C LEU A 23 4.88 5.47 -10.68
N MET A 24 5.06 6.21 -11.77
CA MET A 24 6.13 7.21 -11.90
C MET A 24 5.94 8.35 -10.90
N ASP A 25 4.73 8.92 -10.80
CA ASP A 25 4.45 10.01 -9.86
C ASP A 25 4.77 9.59 -8.41
N ALA A 26 4.41 8.35 -8.05
CA ALA A 26 4.74 7.79 -6.75
C ALA A 26 6.25 7.55 -6.57
N GLY A 27 6.95 7.07 -7.60
CA GLY A 27 8.40 6.88 -7.56
C GLY A 27 9.15 8.19 -7.36
N GLU A 28 8.76 9.24 -8.10
CA GLU A 28 9.30 10.59 -7.97
C GLU A 28 9.03 11.18 -6.59
N TYR A 29 7.81 10.99 -6.07
CA TYR A 29 7.46 11.42 -4.72
C TYR A 29 8.38 10.78 -3.67
N ILE A 30 8.59 9.46 -3.74
CA ILE A 30 9.48 8.77 -2.81
C ILE A 30 10.92 9.25 -2.95
N ALA A 31 11.42 9.38 -4.19
CA ALA A 31 12.79 9.82 -4.46
C ALA A 31 13.08 11.26 -3.95
N ALA A 32 12.05 12.10 -3.89
CA ALA A 32 12.16 13.47 -3.39
C ALA A 32 12.14 13.58 -1.84
N LEU A 33 11.89 12.49 -1.12
CA LEU A 33 11.85 12.51 0.35
C LEU A 33 13.24 12.82 0.95
N PRO A 34 13.30 13.48 2.13
CA PRO A 34 14.55 13.61 2.86
C PRO A 34 15.20 12.26 3.10
N LYS A 35 16.53 12.18 3.01
CA LYS A 35 17.29 10.91 3.09
C LYS A 35 16.88 10.01 4.25
N LYS A 36 16.68 10.59 5.44
CA LYS A 36 16.24 9.86 6.64
C LYS A 36 14.86 9.19 6.47
N GLU A 37 13.95 9.84 5.75
CA GLU A 37 12.65 9.26 5.45
C GLU A 37 12.76 8.23 4.32
N HIS A 38 13.46 8.57 3.24
CA HIS A 38 13.67 7.67 2.12
C HIS A 38 14.28 6.31 2.55
N GLU A 39 15.24 6.33 3.46
CA GLU A 39 15.90 5.13 4.01
C GLU A 39 15.05 4.36 5.02
N ALA A 40 13.89 4.88 5.43
CA ALA A 40 13.02 4.17 6.35
C ALA A 40 12.50 2.87 5.71
N PRO A 41 12.44 1.73 6.46
CA PRO A 41 12.07 0.44 5.89
C PRO A 41 10.74 0.41 5.14
N LYS A 42 9.75 1.21 5.59
CA LYS A 42 8.44 1.28 4.94
C LYS A 42 8.51 2.01 3.59
N TRP A 43 9.38 3.02 3.44
CA TRP A 43 9.59 3.72 2.17
C TRP A 43 10.39 2.88 1.18
N GLN A 44 11.41 2.14 1.66
CA GLN A 44 12.12 1.15 0.84
C GLN A 44 11.20 0.06 0.31
N ALA A 45 10.36 -0.54 1.18
CA ALA A 45 9.38 -1.53 0.76
C ALA A 45 8.34 -0.98 -0.23
N ALA A 46 7.97 0.30 -0.10
CA ALA A 46 7.09 0.96 -1.07
C ALA A 46 7.78 1.12 -2.44
N MET A 47 9.06 1.51 -2.47
CA MET A 47 9.85 1.60 -3.70
C MET A 47 10.03 0.23 -4.37
N GLU A 48 10.33 -0.81 -3.59
CA GLU A 48 10.42 -2.19 -4.10
C GLU A 48 9.10 -2.66 -4.72
N ALA A 49 7.96 -2.36 -4.07
CA ALA A 49 6.65 -2.68 -4.62
C ALA A 49 6.35 -1.93 -5.93
N LEU A 50 6.80 -0.67 -6.05
CA LEU A 50 6.69 0.09 -7.30
C LEU A 50 7.51 -0.55 -8.42
N ILE A 51 8.78 -0.87 -8.15
CA ILE A 51 9.70 -1.52 -9.11
C ILE A 51 9.11 -2.86 -9.57
N LEU A 52 8.66 -3.69 -8.62
CA LEU A 52 8.07 -5.00 -8.92
C LEU A 52 6.88 -4.88 -9.89
N VAL A 53 5.98 -3.92 -9.66
CA VAL A 53 4.78 -3.74 -10.48
C VAL A 53 5.08 -3.06 -11.81
N ALA A 54 6.05 -2.15 -11.84
CA ALA A 54 6.46 -1.47 -13.06
C ALA A 54 7.18 -2.43 -14.02
N GLU A 55 8.12 -3.23 -13.50
CA GLU A 55 8.97 -4.10 -14.33
C GLU A 55 8.38 -5.50 -14.52
N GLY A 56 7.88 -6.12 -13.44
CA GLY A 56 7.29 -7.46 -13.44
C GLY A 56 5.81 -7.49 -13.81
N GLY A 57 5.14 -6.33 -13.83
CA GLY A 57 3.70 -6.25 -14.06
C GLY A 57 2.87 -6.61 -12.82
N GLY A 58 1.59 -6.92 -13.04
CA GLY A 58 0.64 -7.20 -11.96
C GLY A 58 -0.21 -5.99 -11.53
N PRO A 59 -1.10 -6.17 -10.54
CA PRO A 59 -2.06 -5.13 -10.14
C PRO A 59 -1.39 -3.89 -9.52
N THR A 60 -1.76 -2.70 -10.00
CA THR A 60 -1.23 -1.42 -9.46
C THR A 60 -1.65 -1.17 -8.01
N MET A 61 -2.68 -1.87 -7.54
CA MET A 61 -3.11 -1.89 -6.14
C MET A 61 -2.01 -2.39 -5.18
N PHE A 62 -1.11 -3.30 -5.60
CA PHE A 62 0.01 -3.74 -4.75
C PHE A 62 0.98 -2.60 -4.44
N ALA A 63 1.40 -1.89 -5.48
CA ALA A 63 2.23 -0.69 -5.33
C ALA A 63 1.53 0.37 -4.47
N ARG A 64 0.22 0.59 -4.71
CA ARG A 64 -0.59 1.53 -3.92
C ARG A 64 -0.58 1.18 -2.43
N ILE A 65 -0.78 -0.08 -2.07
CA ILE A 65 -0.76 -0.54 -0.67
C ILE A 65 0.60 -0.25 -0.03
N GLY A 66 1.70 -0.47 -0.75
CA GLY A 66 3.06 -0.14 -0.30
C GLY A 66 3.20 1.34 0.07
N VAL A 67 2.84 2.22 -0.86
CA VAL A 67 2.89 3.69 -0.66
C VAL A 67 1.98 4.12 0.49
N MET A 68 0.75 3.62 0.55
CA MET A 68 -0.20 3.95 1.63
C MET A 68 0.29 3.51 3.01
N ARG A 69 0.98 2.37 3.11
CA ARG A 69 1.60 1.92 4.38
C ARG A 69 2.79 2.79 4.80
N ALA A 70 3.55 3.31 3.84
CA ALA A 70 4.68 4.20 4.10
C ALA A 70 4.22 5.61 4.52
N LEU A 71 3.15 6.11 3.92
CA LEU A 71 2.47 7.34 4.34
C LEU A 71 1.93 7.21 5.77
N ASN A 72 1.26 6.10 6.08
CA ASN A 72 0.70 5.83 7.42
C ASN A 72 1.72 5.26 8.41
N ARG A 73 3.03 5.46 8.21
CA ARG A 73 4.08 4.77 8.98
C ARG A 73 4.05 5.02 10.49
N HIS A 74 3.54 6.18 10.91
CA HIS A 74 3.47 6.61 12.32
C HIS A 74 2.06 6.50 12.90
N TYR A 75 1.10 6.01 12.12
CA TYR A 75 -0.26 5.79 12.60
C TYR A 75 -0.33 4.48 13.39
N ILE A 76 -0.75 4.56 14.65
CA ILE A 76 -1.11 3.39 15.45
C ILE A 76 -2.63 3.31 15.44
N PRO A 77 -3.23 2.29 14.80
CA PRO A 77 -4.67 2.10 14.87
C PRO A 77 -5.09 1.89 16.33
N GLU A 78 -6.07 2.65 16.80
CA GLU A 78 -6.72 2.37 18.08
C GLU A 78 -7.42 1.01 17.98
N LEU A 79 -6.84 0.00 18.61
CA LEU A 79 -7.46 -1.31 18.70
C LEU A 79 -8.62 -1.21 19.71
N ASN A 80 -9.86 -1.17 19.23
CA ASN A 80 -11.02 -1.29 20.11
C ASN A 80 -11.03 -2.71 20.71
N PRO A 81 -10.76 -2.90 22.02
CA PRO A 81 -10.73 -4.22 22.63
C PRO A 81 -12.13 -4.85 22.70
N LYS A 82 -13.20 -4.03 22.63
CA LYS A 82 -14.59 -4.49 22.49
C LYS A 82 -14.93 -4.80 21.03
N GLY A 83 -13.98 -5.38 20.27
CA GLY A 83 -14.17 -5.73 18.87
C GLY A 83 -15.55 -6.38 18.63
N LYS A 84 -16.10 -6.22 17.42
CA LYS A 84 -17.42 -6.77 17.10
C LYS A 84 -17.49 -8.22 17.59
N ALA A 85 -18.43 -8.52 18.47
CA ALA A 85 -18.68 -9.90 18.88
C ALA A 85 -18.83 -10.74 17.60
N PRO A 86 -18.18 -11.92 17.50
CA PRO A 86 -18.34 -12.76 16.32
C PRO A 86 -19.83 -13.05 16.15
N HIS A 87 -20.45 -12.45 15.14
CA HIS A 87 -21.85 -12.68 14.79
C HIS A 87 -22.05 -14.10 14.23
N TRP A 88 -20.95 -14.74 13.83
CA TRP A 88 -20.87 -16.17 13.61
C TRP A 88 -20.99 -16.86 14.96
N GLY A 89 -22.21 -17.16 15.39
CA GLY A 89 -22.50 -17.99 16.56
C GLY A 89 -21.79 -19.34 16.50
N ARG A 90 -21.98 -20.21 17.51
CA ARG A 90 -21.30 -21.54 17.61
C ARG A 90 -21.64 -22.48 16.45
N LEU A 91 -21.06 -22.25 15.27
CA LEU A 91 -21.00 -23.21 14.18
C LEU A 91 -19.95 -24.27 14.57
N LYS A 92 -20.42 -25.38 15.14
CA LYS A 92 -19.60 -26.58 15.32
C LYS A 92 -19.36 -27.18 13.93
N LEU A 93 -18.19 -26.91 13.36
CA LEU A 93 -17.67 -27.73 12.26
C LEU A 93 -17.34 -29.11 12.83
N LYS A 94 -18.08 -30.15 12.40
CA LYS A 94 -17.59 -31.52 12.54
C LYS A 94 -16.41 -31.66 11.57
N ARG A 95 -15.20 -31.57 12.11
CA ARG A 95 -14.00 -32.00 11.42
C ARG A 95 -13.80 -33.47 11.78
N ASP A 96 -13.51 -34.27 10.76
CA ASP A 96 -13.21 -35.70 10.76
C ASP A 96 -14.44 -36.63 10.76
N GLN A 97 -14.74 -37.13 9.55
CA GLN A 97 -15.28 -38.47 9.30
C GLN A 97 -14.32 -39.17 8.34
#